data_AF-A0A142BYL5-F1
#
_entry.id   AF-A0A142BYL5-F1
#
_cell.length_a   1.000
_cell.length_b   1.000
_cell.length_c   1.000
_cell.angle_alpha   90.00
_cell.angle_beta   90.00
_cell.angle_gamma   90.00
#
_symmetry.space_group_name_H-M   'P 1'
#
loop_
_entity.id
_entity.type
_entity.pdbx_description
1 polymer ?
#
loop_
_entity_poly.entity_id
_entity_poly.type
_entity_poly.pdbx_seq_one_letter_code
_entity_poly.pdbx_strand_id
1 'polypeptide(L)' 'MIVRTLDEARRKGRQIFSPQKNWDSTRLLLQDDNMGFSFHITVIYEGADFQMHYKNHLESVYCISGEGE' A
#
# COMPACT_ATOMS: atom_id res chain seq x y z
N MET A 1 12.75 -17.71 -0.83
CA MET A 1 12.03 -17.22 0.38
C MET A 1 12.33 -15.75 0.53
N ILE A 2 11.31 -14.89 0.67
CA ILE A 2 11.48 -13.43 0.83
C ILE A 2 11.11 -13.07 2.26
N VAL A 3 12.01 -12.39 2.97
CA VAL A 3 11.77 -11.86 4.31
C VAL A 3 12.06 -10.36 4.28
N ARG A 4 11.11 -9.55 4.75
CA ARG A 4 11.21 -8.10 4.82
C ARG A 4 10.56 -7.60 6.10
N THR A 5 11.11 -6.54 6.66
CA THR A 5 10.46 -5.79 7.73
C THR A 5 9.82 -4.52 7.17
N LEU A 6 8.72 -4.08 7.77
CA LEU A 6 8.01 -2.89 7.33
C LEU A 6 8.92 -1.63 7.41
N ASP A 7 9.68 -1.50 8.50
CA ASP A 7 10.55 -0.34 8.74
C ASP A 7 11.74 -0.27 7.78
N GLU A 8 12.31 -1.40 7.37
CA GLU A 8 13.32 -1.41 6.32
C GLU A 8 12.72 -1.07 4.96
N ALA A 9 11.53 -1.56 4.63
CA ALA A 9 10.87 -1.25 3.37
C ALA A 9 10.58 0.26 3.26
N ARG A 10 10.08 0.89 4.34
CA ARG A 10 9.88 2.35 4.40
C ARG A 10 11.15 3.12 4.12
N ARG A 11 12.25 2.78 4.80
CA ARG A 11 13.55 3.46 4.66
C ARG A 11 14.24 3.23 3.32
N LYS A 12 14.01 2.08 2.68
CA LYS A 12 14.63 1.70 1.39
C LYS A 12 13.83 2.15 0.17
N GLY A 13 13.07 3.24 0.28
CA GLY A 13 12.37 3.85 -0.85
C GLY A 13 11.16 3.06 -1.38
N ARG A 14 10.62 2.12 -0.60
CA ARG A 14 9.41 1.38 -0.97
C ARG A 14 8.12 2.02 -0.44
N GLN A 15 8.22 3.13 0.28
CA GLN A 15 7.09 3.93 0.73
C GLN A 15 6.77 5.00 -0.30
N ILE A 16 5.55 4.98 -0.81
CA ILE A 16 5.06 5.92 -1.81
C ILE A 16 3.95 6.75 -1.21
N PHE A 17 4.06 8.06 -1.34
CA PHE A 17 3.04 9.01 -0.92
C PHE A 17 2.13 9.35 -2.08
N SER A 18 0.83 9.45 -1.82
CA SER A 18 -0.09 9.94 -2.83
C SER A 18 0.20 11.40 -3.17
N PRO A 19 -0.04 11.85 -4.42
CA PRO A 19 0.25 13.24 -4.81
C PRO A 19 -0.49 14.28 -3.95
N GLN A 20 -1.70 13.94 -3.51
CA GLN A 20 -2.55 14.78 -2.66
C GLN A 20 -2.25 14.61 -1.16
N LYS A 21 -1.30 13.75 -0.78
CA LYS A 21 -0.97 13.41 0.60
C LYS A 21 -2.18 12.90 1.41
N ASN A 22 -3.03 12.11 0.77
CA ASN A 22 -4.16 11.41 1.41
C ASN A 22 -3.76 10.08 2.03
N TRP A 23 -2.68 9.47 1.55
CA TRP A 23 -2.22 8.16 2.02
C TRP A 23 -0.72 7.97 1.72
N ASP A 24 -0.12 7.03 2.45
CA ASP A 24 1.17 6.43 2.08
C ASP A 24 1.05 4.91 1.98
N SER A 25 1.76 4.31 1.02
CA SER A 25 1.72 2.88 0.75
C SER A 25 3.13 2.31 0.74
N THR A 26 3.42 1.41 1.69
CA THR A 26 4.69 0.69 1.75
C THR A 26 4.59 -0.63 1.00
N ARG A 27 5.38 -0.79 -0.06
CA ARG A 27 5.31 -1.95 -0.97
C ARG A 27 6.18 -3.11 -0.51
N LEU A 28 5.55 -4.18 -0.03
CA LEU A 28 6.22 -5.37 0.48
C LEU A 28 6.48 -6.43 -0.59
N LEU A 29 5.59 -6.60 -1.57
CA LEU A 29 5.81 -7.42 -2.77
C LEU A 29 5.54 -6.60 -4.03
N LEU A 30 6.44 -6.72 -5.00
CA LEU A 30 6.39 -6.06 -6.31
C LEU A 30 6.42 -7.09 -7.44
N GLN A 31 6.22 -6.64 -8.68
CA GLN A 31 6.25 -7.50 -9.86
C GLN A 31 7.55 -8.32 -9.96
N ASP A 32 8.70 -7.70 -9.68
CA ASP A 32 10.01 -8.36 -9.72
C ASP A 32 10.19 -9.45 -8.66
N ASP A 33 9.33 -9.50 -7.65
CA ASP A 33 9.29 -10.59 -6.67
C ASP A 33 8.54 -11.83 -7.20
N ASN A 34 7.88 -11.73 -8.36
CA ASN A 34 7.26 -12.81 -9.14
C ASN A 34 6.27 -13.71 -8.37
N MET A 35 5.44 -13.11 -7.52
CA MET A 35 4.46 -13.82 -6.68
C MET A 35 3.06 -13.92 -7.33
N GLY A 36 2.84 -13.28 -8.48
CA GLY A 36 1.53 -13.22 -9.14
C GLY A 36 0.56 -12.16 -8.60
N PHE A 37 0.95 -11.45 -7.54
CA PHE A 37 0.24 -10.30 -6.97
C PHE A 37 1.24 -9.36 -6.29
N SER A 38 0.84 -8.10 -6.06
CA SER A 38 1.55 -7.16 -5.20
C SER A 38 0.92 -7.14 -3.81
N PHE A 39 1.72 -6.78 -2.81
CA PHE A 39 1.23 -6.69 -1.43
C PHE A 39 1.78 -5.45 -0.75
N HIS A 40 0.88 -4.64 -0.21
CA HIS A 40 1.18 -3.33 0.35
C HIS A 40 0.58 -3.18 1.75
N ILE A 41 1.26 -2.42 2.61
CA ILE A 41 0.68 -1.87 3.83
C ILE A 41 0.47 -0.37 3.59
N THR A 42 -0.78 0.04 3.52
CA THR A 42 -1.19 1.40 3.18
C THR A 42 -1.85 2.06 4.39
N VAL A 43 -1.42 3.27 4.73
CA VAL A 43 -2.06 4.12 5.72
C VAL A 43 -2.87 5.18 4.98
N ILE A 44 -4.17 5.21 5.24
CA ILE A 44 -5.05 6.29 4.79
C ILE A 44 -5.13 7.30 5.94
N TYR A 45 -4.84 8.56 5.67
CA TYR A 45 -4.81 9.58 6.71
C TYR A 45 -6.21 10.05 7.09
N GLU A 46 -6.36 10.50 8.33
CA GLU A 46 -7.61 11.00 8.87
C GLU A 46 -8.18 12.14 8.00
N GLY A 47 -9.49 12.09 7.73
CA GLY A 47 -10.20 13.08 6.93
C GLY A 47 -9.93 13.02 5.42
N ALA A 48 -9.13 12.06 4.94
CA ALA A 48 -8.92 11.88 3.51
C ALA A 48 -10.16 11.31 2.82
N ASP A 49 -10.58 11.95 1.72
CA ASP A 49 -11.63 11.49 0.82
C ASP A 49 -11.06 11.45 -0.59
N PHE A 50 -11.19 10.30 -1.26
CA PHE A 50 -10.71 10.11 -2.62
C PHE A 50 -11.38 8.94 -3.31
N GLN A 51 -11.64 9.11 -4.60
CA GLN A 51 -12.17 8.05 -5.46
C GLN A 51 -11.03 7.30 -6.15
N MET A 52 -11.04 5.97 -6.06
CA MET A 52 -10.13 5.08 -6.78
C MET A 52 -10.89 4.22 -7.79
N HIS A 53 -10.31 4.01 -8.97
CA HIS A 53 -10.85 3.12 -10.00
C HIS A 53 -9.70 2.38 -10.70
N TYR A 54 -9.50 1.12 -10.31
CA TYR A 54 -8.53 0.23 -10.94
C TYR A 54 -9.17 -0.52 -12.12
N LYS A 55 -8.99 -0.01 -13.35
CA LYS A 55 -9.57 -0.62 -14.57
C LYS A 55 -9.02 -2.01 -14.92
N ASN A 56 -7.80 -2.31 -14.47
CA ASN A 56 -7.04 -3.49 -14.90
C ASN A 56 -6.55 -4.35 -13.73
N HIS A 57 -6.88 -3.97 -12.50
CA HIS A 57 -6.45 -4.68 -11.31
C HIS A 57 -7.65 -4.91 -10.40
N LEU A 58 -7.69 -6.08 -9.78
CA LEU A 58 -8.58 -6.36 -8.67
C LEU A 58 -7.80 -6.08 -7.39
N GLU A 59 -8.44 -5.40 -6.44
CA GLU A 59 -7.84 -5.07 -5.15
C GLU A 59 -8.70 -5.64 -4.02
N SER A 60 -8.04 -6.26 -3.03
CA SER A 60 -8.64 -6.66 -1.77
C SER A 60 -7.94 -5.90 -0.66
N VAL A 61 -8.73 -5.21 0.17
CA VAL A 61 -8.23 -4.38 1.27
C VAL A 61 -8.78 -4.93 2.58
N TYR A 62 -7.89 -5.13 3.55
CA TYR A 62 -8.26 -5.58 4.89
C TYR A 62 -7.82 -4.52 5.91
N CYS A 63 -8.79 -3.93 6.61
CA CYS A 63 -8.50 -2.96 7.67
C CYS A 63 -7.95 -3.67 8.90
N ILE A 64 -6.75 -3.28 9.33
CA ILE A 64 -6.08 -3.83 10.51
C ILE A 64 -6.10 -2.87 11.72
N SER A 65 -6.39 -1.59 11.49
CA SER A 65 -6.44 -0.55 12.52
C SER A 65 -7.11 0.72 11.97
N GLY A 66 -7.85 1.43 12.82
CA GLY A 66 -8.60 2.63 12.42
C GLY A 66 -10.01 2.30 11.91
N GLU A 67 -10.71 3.34 11.47
CA GLU A 67 -12.10 3.28 11.00
C GLU A 67 -12.35 4.32 9.89
N GLY A 68 -13.38 4.08 9.06
CA GLY A 68 -13.75 4.89 7.90
C GLY A 68 -14.81 4.17 7.05
N GLU A 69 -15.11 4.71 5.86
CA GLU A 69 -16.06 4.14 4.89
C GLU A 69 -15.58 4.24 3.43
#